data_AF-A0AAV1F296-F1
#
_entry.id   AF-A0AAV1F296-F1
#
_cell.length_a   1.000
_cell.length_b   1.000
_cell.length_c   1.000
_cell.angle_alpha   90.00
_cell.angle_beta   90.00
_cell.angle_gamma   90.00
#
_symmetry.space_group_name_H-M   'P 1'
#
loop_
_entity.id
_entity.type
_entity.pdbx_description
1 polymer ?
#
loop_
_entity_poly.entity_id
_entity_poly.type
_entity_poly.pdbx_seq_one_letter_code
_entity_poly.pdbx_strand_id
1 'polypeptide(L)'
;MAGVSREEKVARCVYAELQALTCPLVEGLYLQEADSMLQLLCSPSQHRTDILAWICSRINPNFGISKARSGRSKDPEDLTKDMALLGQELLLCRADDLDLITGDASPLRQLQFLEQLLTSVPGCKNFAGERTDAESLLNELFVAENLPLLTQMLRPTFNPWPSHMKTLQKNIKSSSKPSREEAADVSVLIQQTQSALEQLRSECDFLSNEAQSPDVFSPNSLRVAACDLQQLMSTFSHVYESDLKSYCSRDPPTFSTETDVFQRVHQLLLAFTTELEMIKEVSEASVSVKQEVDTLQTQPRYWSRGEKRTLEHQLEELNRRIKDFSSLLHT
;
A
#
# COMPACT_ATOMS: atom_id res chain seq x y z
N MET A 1 -32.99 17.17 -32.01
CA MET A 1 -32.77 16.85 -30.58
C MET A 1 -31.28 16.99 -30.31
N ALA A 2 -30.82 18.16 -29.90
CA ALA A 2 -29.41 18.34 -29.52
C ALA A 2 -29.16 17.46 -28.28
N GLY A 3 -28.18 16.55 -28.36
CA GLY A 3 -27.84 15.70 -27.22
C GLY A 3 -27.34 16.55 -26.06
N VAL A 4 -27.76 16.22 -24.83
CA VAL A 4 -27.25 16.84 -23.60
C VAL A 4 -25.73 16.77 -23.61
N SER A 5 -25.08 17.94 -23.58
CA SER A 5 -23.62 18.02 -23.65
C SER A 5 -22.98 17.29 -22.47
N ARG A 6 -21.76 16.79 -22.64
CA ARG A 6 -21.03 16.08 -21.59
C ARG A 6 -20.86 16.96 -20.33
N GLU A 7 -20.61 18.24 -20.55
CA GLU A 7 -20.42 19.25 -19.49
C GLU A 7 -21.67 19.42 -18.64
N GLU A 8 -22.84 19.55 -19.27
CA GLU A 8 -24.11 19.66 -18.54
C GLU A 8 -24.44 18.40 -17.71
N LYS A 9 -24.00 17.21 -18.13
CA LYS A 9 -24.20 15.98 -17.35
C LYS A 9 -23.34 16.00 -16.09
N VAL A 10 -22.04 16.28 -16.25
CA VAL A 10 -21.09 16.33 -15.13
C VAL A 10 -21.47 17.46 -14.17
N ALA A 11 -21.89 18.62 -14.66
CA ALA A 11 -22.34 19.73 -13.83
C ALA A 11 -23.54 19.35 -12.95
N ARG A 12 -24.53 18.62 -13.49
CA ARG A 12 -25.66 18.10 -12.70
C ARG A 12 -25.20 17.10 -11.63
N CYS A 13 -24.26 16.21 -11.96
CA CYS A 13 -23.70 15.26 -11.01
C CYS A 13 -22.96 15.95 -9.86
N VAL A 14 -21.99 16.83 -10.17
CA VAL A 14 -21.23 17.61 -9.18
C VAL A 14 -22.16 18.43 -8.29
N TYR A 15 -23.17 19.09 -8.88
CA TYR A 15 -24.14 19.87 -8.13
C TYR A 15 -25.00 19.00 -7.20
N ALA A 16 -25.45 17.83 -7.65
CA ALA A 16 -26.20 16.88 -6.83
C ALA A 16 -25.35 16.31 -5.68
N GLU A 17 -24.06 16.05 -5.91
CA GLU A 17 -23.14 15.62 -4.85
C GLU A 17 -22.93 16.71 -3.80
N LEU A 18 -22.79 17.97 -4.21
CA LEU A 18 -22.72 19.09 -3.28
C LEU A 18 -23.98 19.21 -2.41
N GLN A 19 -25.16 18.98 -2.99
CA GLN A 19 -26.42 18.92 -2.24
C GLN A 19 -26.45 17.72 -1.28
N ALA A 20 -26.02 16.54 -1.72
CA ALA A 20 -25.98 15.33 -0.90
C ALA A 20 -25.01 15.45 0.29
N LEU A 21 -23.91 16.18 0.11
CA LEU A 21 -22.94 16.50 1.17
C LEU A 21 -23.36 17.68 2.05
N THR A 22 -24.59 18.18 1.86
CA THR A 22 -25.19 19.33 2.56
C THR A 22 -24.26 20.54 2.55
N CYS A 23 -23.76 20.91 1.37
CA CYS A 23 -22.93 22.10 1.21
C CYS A 23 -23.79 23.36 1.45
N PRO A 24 -23.44 24.21 2.44
CA PRO A 24 -24.26 25.35 2.83
C PRO A 24 -24.33 26.44 1.75
N LEU A 25 -23.39 26.42 0.80
CA LEU A 25 -23.30 27.41 -0.27
C LEU A 25 -24.28 27.10 -1.42
N VAL A 26 -24.71 25.85 -1.57
CA VAL A 26 -25.72 25.44 -2.55
C VAL A 26 -27.09 25.21 -1.93
N GLU A 27 -27.19 25.24 -0.60
CA GLU A 27 -28.44 25.09 0.13
C GLU A 27 -29.40 26.26 -0.19
N GLY A 28 -30.59 25.94 -0.68
CA GLY A 28 -31.60 26.94 -1.09
C GLY A 28 -31.45 27.51 -2.50
N LEU A 29 -30.34 27.24 -3.19
CA LEU A 29 -30.18 27.57 -4.61
C LEU A 29 -30.83 26.46 -5.45
N TYR A 30 -32.16 26.37 -5.55
CA TYR A 30 -32.86 25.28 -6.26
C TYR A 30 -32.70 25.34 -7.80
N LEU A 31 -31.47 25.27 -8.30
CA LEU A 31 -31.14 25.33 -9.72
C LEU A 31 -31.62 24.06 -10.43
N GLN A 32 -32.36 24.22 -11.53
CA GLN A 32 -32.82 23.10 -12.37
C GLN A 32 -32.15 23.07 -13.75
N GLU A 33 -31.70 24.23 -14.23
CA GLU A 33 -31.06 24.40 -15.53
C GLU A 33 -29.56 24.12 -15.43
N ALA A 34 -29.03 23.30 -16.35
CA ALA A 34 -27.60 22.97 -16.35
C ALA A 34 -26.71 24.16 -16.68
N ASP A 35 -27.20 25.13 -17.47
CA ASP A 35 -26.46 26.36 -17.76
C ASP A 35 -26.21 27.19 -16.49
N SER A 36 -27.20 27.26 -15.59
CA SER A 36 -27.03 27.92 -14.29
C SER A 36 -26.04 27.18 -13.38
N MET A 37 -26.06 25.85 -13.40
CA MET A 37 -25.09 25.03 -12.65
C MET A 37 -23.68 25.20 -13.21
N LEU A 38 -23.52 25.23 -14.53
CA LEU A 38 -22.25 25.51 -15.20
C LEU A 38 -21.75 26.91 -14.87
N GLN A 39 -22.62 27.91 -14.88
CA GLN A 39 -22.25 29.28 -14.51
C GLN A 39 -21.77 29.35 -13.06
N LEU A 40 -22.46 28.66 -12.14
CA LEU A 40 -22.07 28.60 -10.73
C LEU A 40 -20.71 27.92 -10.51
N LEU A 41 -20.48 26.77 -11.14
CA LEU A 41 -19.34 25.90 -10.87
C LEU A 41 -18.11 26.26 -11.70
N CYS A 42 -18.28 26.82 -12.90
CA CYS A 42 -17.20 27.02 -13.86
C CYS A 42 -16.85 28.49 -14.11
N SER A 43 -17.71 29.46 -13.77
CA SER A 43 -17.39 30.87 -14.00
C SER A 43 -16.62 31.48 -12.82
N PRO A 44 -15.62 32.35 -13.07
CA PRO A 44 -14.90 33.04 -12.02
C PRO A 44 -15.86 33.86 -11.14
N SER A 45 -15.96 33.51 -9.87
CA SER A 45 -16.80 34.21 -8.90
C SER A 45 -16.36 33.88 -7.47
N GLN A 46 -16.61 34.80 -6.54
CA GLN A 46 -16.31 34.56 -5.12
C GLN A 46 -17.06 33.32 -4.59
N HIS A 47 -18.30 33.13 -5.03
CA HIS A 47 -19.13 32.01 -4.60
C HIS A 47 -18.53 30.66 -5.02
N ARG A 48 -18.00 30.57 -6.25
CA ARG A 48 -17.26 29.39 -6.71
C ARG A 48 -16.02 29.12 -5.87
N THR A 49 -15.24 30.16 -5.57
CA THR A 49 -14.05 30.05 -4.72
C THR A 49 -14.41 29.58 -3.32
N ASP A 50 -15.52 30.06 -2.75
CA ASP A 50 -16.01 29.63 -1.44
C ASP A 50 -16.46 28.16 -1.47
N ILE A 51 -17.11 27.70 -2.55
CA ILE A 51 -17.45 26.27 -2.75
C ILE A 51 -16.18 25.42 -2.76
N LEU A 52 -15.18 25.79 -3.55
CA LEU A 52 -13.90 25.08 -3.60
C LEU A 52 -13.20 25.04 -2.23
N ALA A 53 -13.12 26.19 -1.55
CA ALA A 53 -12.52 26.27 -0.22
C ALA A 53 -13.27 25.40 0.79
N TRP A 54 -14.60 25.32 0.69
CA TRP A 54 -15.40 24.42 1.51
C TRP A 54 -15.08 22.95 1.24
N ILE A 55 -15.01 22.52 -0.02
CA ILE A 55 -14.63 21.14 -0.38
C ILE A 55 -13.24 20.82 0.18
N CYS A 56 -12.25 21.70 -0.04
CA CYS A 56 -10.90 21.56 0.50
C CYS A 56 -10.88 21.42 2.03
N SER A 57 -11.73 22.18 2.74
CA SER A 57 -11.86 22.08 4.20
C SER A 57 -12.46 20.75 4.68
N ARG A 58 -13.30 20.11 3.86
CA ARG A 58 -13.88 18.79 4.13
C ARG A 58 -12.90 17.65 3.92
N ILE A 59 -11.95 17.82 3.00
CA ILE A 59 -10.88 16.84 2.74
C ILE A 59 -9.78 16.97 3.79
N ASN A 60 -9.34 18.19 4.07
CA ASN A 60 -8.32 18.47 5.06
C ASN A 60 -8.85 19.46 6.13
N PRO A 61 -9.18 18.99 7.35
CA PRO A 61 -9.70 19.87 8.39
C PRO A 61 -8.71 20.95 8.85
N ASN A 62 -7.41 20.76 8.59
CA ASN A 62 -6.37 21.76 8.88
C ASN A 62 -6.21 22.82 7.80
N PHE A 63 -6.90 22.70 6.66
CA PHE A 63 -6.82 23.61 5.51
C PHE A 63 -7.08 25.08 5.88
N GLY A 64 -7.96 25.33 6.87
CA GLY A 64 -8.22 26.66 7.41
C GLY A 64 -7.51 27.01 8.72
N ILE A 65 -6.97 26.01 9.45
CA ILE A 65 -6.47 26.19 10.83
C ILE A 65 -5.00 26.66 10.83
N SER A 66 -4.19 26.21 9.86
CA SER A 66 -2.75 26.54 9.80
C SER A 66 -2.51 28.06 9.67
N LYS A 67 -3.38 28.78 8.96
CA LYS A 67 -3.26 30.22 8.72
C LYS A 67 -3.95 31.08 9.78
N ALA A 68 -4.96 30.56 10.50
CA ALA A 68 -5.56 31.25 11.64
C ALA A 68 -4.55 31.50 12.79
N ARG A 69 -3.50 30.68 12.87
CA ARG A 69 -2.43 30.81 13.87
C ARG A 69 -1.29 31.75 13.45
N SER A 70 -1.23 32.16 12.17
CA SER A 70 -0.10 32.91 11.59
C SER A 70 -0.36 34.42 11.39
N GLY A 71 -1.56 34.93 11.66
CA GLY A 71 -1.82 36.39 11.63
C GLY A 71 -1.53 37.10 10.31
N ARG A 72 -1.40 36.38 9.18
CA ARG A 72 -1.30 37.00 7.84
C ARG A 72 -2.69 37.27 7.30
N SER A 73 -2.89 38.48 6.81
CA SER A 73 -4.07 38.94 6.09
C SER A 73 -4.55 37.90 5.07
N LYS A 74 -5.87 37.73 4.93
CA LYS A 74 -6.54 37.01 3.85
C LYS A 74 -6.19 37.66 2.51
N ASP A 75 -5.07 37.30 1.90
CA ASP A 75 -4.85 37.57 0.49
C ASP A 75 -5.60 36.49 -0.32
N PRO A 76 -6.56 36.84 -1.19
CA PRO A 76 -7.24 35.85 -2.06
C PRO A 76 -6.25 35.06 -2.93
N GLU A 77 -5.08 35.61 -3.28
CA GLU A 77 -4.05 34.87 -4.00
C GLU A 77 -3.43 33.74 -3.17
N ASP A 78 -3.24 33.97 -1.87
CA ASP A 78 -2.66 32.96 -0.97
C ASP A 78 -3.61 31.78 -0.78
N LEU A 79 -4.93 32.02 -0.77
CA LEU A 79 -5.94 30.97 -0.69
C LEU A 79 -5.97 30.13 -1.98
N THR A 80 -5.86 30.80 -3.13
CA THR A 80 -5.84 30.14 -4.44
C THR A 80 -4.62 29.21 -4.57
N LYS A 81 -3.45 29.66 -4.11
CA LYS A 81 -2.22 28.85 -4.07
C LYS A 81 -2.36 27.66 -3.12
N ASP A 82 -2.98 27.83 -1.95
CA ASP A 82 -3.21 26.70 -1.02
C ASP A 82 -4.13 25.63 -1.63
N MET A 83 -5.21 26.06 -2.29
CA MET A 83 -6.12 25.12 -2.98
C MET A 83 -5.40 24.36 -4.11
N ALA A 84 -4.55 25.04 -4.87
CA ALA A 84 -3.73 24.40 -5.91
C ALA A 84 -2.70 23.43 -5.31
N LEU A 85 -2.09 23.77 -4.18
CA LEU A 85 -1.17 22.89 -3.45
C LEU A 85 -1.88 21.63 -2.93
N LEU A 86 -3.07 21.78 -2.34
CA LEU A 86 -3.88 20.63 -1.92
C LEU A 86 -4.27 19.77 -3.12
N GLY A 87 -4.67 20.39 -4.23
CA GLY A 87 -4.95 19.67 -5.48
C GLY A 87 -3.73 18.91 -6.01
N GLN A 88 -2.51 19.46 -5.87
CA GLN A 88 -1.26 18.78 -6.19
C GLN A 88 -0.94 17.63 -5.25
N GLU A 89 -1.14 17.80 -3.93
CA GLU A 89 -0.96 16.73 -2.95
C GLU A 89 -1.90 15.54 -3.22
N LEU A 90 -3.10 15.82 -3.74
CA LEU A 90 -4.08 14.83 -4.19
C LEU A 90 -3.85 14.33 -5.62
N LEU A 91 -2.80 14.82 -6.32
CA LEU A 91 -2.47 14.48 -7.71
C LEU A 91 -3.58 14.82 -8.73
N LEU A 92 -4.42 15.82 -8.44
CA LEU A 92 -5.53 16.25 -9.30
C LEU A 92 -5.17 17.42 -10.22
N CYS A 93 -4.23 18.28 -9.79
CA CYS A 93 -3.73 19.40 -10.57
C CYS A 93 -2.26 19.69 -10.22
N ARG A 94 -1.63 20.64 -10.90
CA ARG A 94 -0.29 21.14 -10.55
C ARG A 94 -0.41 22.41 -9.67
N ALA A 95 0.63 22.76 -8.92
CA ALA A 95 0.64 24.01 -8.14
C ALA A 95 0.53 25.29 -9.00
N ASP A 96 0.92 25.21 -10.27
CA ASP A 96 0.82 26.32 -11.24
C ASP A 96 -0.54 26.40 -11.96
N ASP A 97 -1.43 25.41 -11.78
CA ASP A 97 -2.79 25.40 -12.36
C ASP A 97 -3.75 26.34 -11.59
N LEU A 98 -3.37 27.61 -11.44
CA LEU A 98 -4.21 28.61 -10.75
C LEU A 98 -5.48 28.94 -11.55
N ASP A 99 -5.43 28.83 -12.88
CA ASP A 99 -6.58 29.01 -13.79
C ASP A 99 -7.72 28.02 -13.49
N LEU A 100 -7.37 26.81 -13.05
CA LEU A 100 -8.31 25.79 -12.61
C LEU A 100 -8.99 26.18 -11.31
N ILE A 101 -8.29 26.88 -10.41
CA ILE A 101 -8.82 27.32 -9.11
C ILE A 101 -9.56 28.65 -9.22
N THR A 102 -9.22 29.53 -10.16
CA THR A 102 -9.91 30.83 -10.38
C THR A 102 -11.15 30.70 -11.24
N GLY A 103 -11.22 29.68 -12.10
CA GLY A 103 -12.35 29.41 -12.98
C GLY A 103 -12.14 29.86 -14.43
N ASP A 104 -10.90 30.07 -14.84
CA ASP A 104 -10.53 30.50 -16.18
C ASP A 104 -10.21 29.33 -17.12
N ALA A 105 -10.03 28.12 -16.57
CA ALA A 105 -9.84 26.89 -17.35
C ALA A 105 -11.10 26.46 -18.11
N SER A 106 -11.00 25.48 -19.02
CA SER A 106 -12.17 24.97 -19.75
C SER A 106 -13.22 24.35 -18.80
N PRO A 107 -14.53 24.56 -19.03
CA PRO A 107 -15.59 24.06 -18.14
C PRO A 107 -15.48 22.57 -17.85
N LEU A 108 -15.22 21.75 -18.87
CA LEU A 108 -15.04 20.31 -18.69
C LEU A 108 -13.87 19.96 -17.74
N ARG A 109 -12.73 20.65 -17.85
CA ARG A 109 -11.56 20.42 -16.98
C ARG A 109 -11.87 20.82 -15.54
N GLN A 110 -12.55 21.94 -15.34
CA GLN A 110 -12.98 22.40 -14.03
C GLN A 110 -13.95 21.43 -13.36
N LEU A 111 -14.93 20.92 -14.12
CA LEU A 111 -15.92 19.97 -13.61
C LEU A 111 -15.30 18.62 -13.26
N GLN A 112 -14.38 18.11 -14.08
CA GLN A 112 -13.64 16.88 -13.78
C GLN A 112 -12.81 17.03 -12.50
N PHE A 113 -12.14 18.18 -12.34
CA PHE A 113 -11.41 18.47 -11.11
C PHE A 113 -12.33 18.49 -9.89
N LEU A 114 -13.50 19.17 -9.98
CA LEU A 114 -14.49 19.20 -8.90
C LEU A 114 -15.04 17.81 -8.56
N GLU A 115 -15.41 17.02 -9.58
CA GLU A 115 -15.88 15.64 -9.43
C GLU A 115 -14.84 14.79 -8.70
N GLN A 116 -13.57 14.83 -9.13
CA GLN A 116 -12.49 14.09 -8.48
C GLN A 116 -12.23 14.58 -7.04
N LEU A 117 -12.29 15.89 -6.81
CA LEU A 117 -12.13 16.46 -5.48
C LEU A 117 -13.24 15.97 -4.54
N LEU A 118 -14.48 15.89 -5.01
CA LEU A 118 -15.63 15.38 -4.25
C LEU A 118 -15.53 13.89 -3.92
N THR A 119 -14.93 13.06 -4.79
CA THR A 119 -14.66 11.65 -4.45
C THR A 119 -13.70 11.50 -3.26
N SER A 120 -12.87 12.51 -3.00
CA SER A 120 -11.95 12.54 -1.86
C SER A 120 -12.62 13.01 -0.57
N VAL A 121 -13.88 13.45 -0.61
CA VAL A 121 -14.64 13.88 0.57
C VAL A 121 -15.25 12.66 1.29
N PRO A 122 -14.99 12.47 2.60
CA PRO A 122 -15.61 11.40 3.38
C PRO A 122 -17.14 11.49 3.36
N GLY A 123 -17.81 10.41 2.99
CA GLY A 123 -19.27 10.30 2.94
C GLY A 123 -19.89 10.48 1.56
N CYS A 124 -19.10 10.77 0.51
CA CYS A 124 -19.59 10.75 -0.87
C CYS A 124 -19.91 9.30 -1.29
N LYS A 125 -21.16 9.01 -1.65
CA LYS A 125 -21.58 7.71 -2.18
C LYS A 125 -21.54 7.79 -3.70
N ASN A 126 -20.62 7.07 -4.33
CA ASN A 126 -20.63 6.90 -5.78
C ASN A 126 -21.99 6.30 -6.20
N PHE A 127 -22.75 7.00 -7.04
CA PHE A 127 -24.02 6.51 -7.60
C PHE A 127 -23.84 5.40 -8.65
N ALA A 128 -22.62 4.92 -8.85
CA ALA A 128 -22.27 3.87 -9.80
C ALA A 128 -21.80 2.61 -9.06
N GLY A 129 -22.69 1.64 -8.85
CA GLY A 129 -22.34 0.30 -8.37
C GLY A 129 -23.40 -0.32 -7.48
N GLU A 130 -24.24 -1.18 -8.06
CA GLU A 130 -25.17 -2.09 -7.39
C GLU A 130 -24.42 -2.90 -6.31
N ARG A 131 -24.85 -2.81 -5.05
CA ARG A 131 -24.21 -3.56 -3.96
C ARG A 131 -24.57 -5.04 -4.08
N THR A 132 -23.58 -5.90 -4.32
CA THR A 132 -23.72 -7.34 -4.08
C THR A 132 -23.94 -7.57 -2.59
N ASP A 133 -25.01 -8.29 -2.26
CA ASP A 133 -25.43 -8.60 -0.90
C ASP A 133 -24.37 -9.48 -0.19
N ALA A 134 -23.83 -9.00 0.93
CA ALA A 134 -22.75 -9.66 1.66
C ALA A 134 -23.12 -11.09 2.11
N GLU A 135 -24.41 -11.36 2.31
CA GLU A 135 -24.91 -12.70 2.67
C GLU A 135 -24.79 -13.71 1.52
N SER A 136 -24.88 -13.26 0.27
CA SER A 136 -24.74 -14.12 -0.92
C SER A 136 -23.32 -14.65 -1.10
N LEU A 137 -22.30 -13.82 -0.81
CA LEU A 137 -20.89 -14.20 -0.88
C LEU A 137 -20.48 -15.13 0.26
N LEU A 138 -21.01 -14.90 1.47
CA LEU A 138 -20.82 -15.81 2.60
C LEU A 138 -21.38 -17.20 2.27
N ASN A 139 -22.58 -17.25 1.69
CA ASN A 139 -23.16 -18.52 1.27
C ASN A 139 -22.30 -19.22 0.20
N GLU A 140 -21.70 -18.48 -0.74
CA GLU A 140 -20.80 -19.02 -1.77
C GLU A 140 -19.50 -19.60 -1.19
N LEU A 141 -18.92 -18.96 -0.17
CA LEU A 141 -17.71 -19.43 0.52
C LEU A 141 -17.95 -20.70 1.35
N PHE A 142 -19.15 -20.86 1.90
CA PHE A 142 -19.55 -22.05 2.67
C PHE A 142 -20.18 -23.16 1.81
N VAL A 143 -20.22 -23.01 0.48
CA VAL A 143 -20.60 -24.10 -0.43
C VAL A 143 -19.64 -25.28 -0.27
N ALA A 144 -20.20 -26.49 -0.29
CA ALA A 144 -19.46 -27.74 -0.08
C ALA A 144 -18.24 -27.92 -0.99
N GLU A 145 -18.27 -27.33 -2.19
CA GLU A 145 -17.18 -27.33 -3.17
C GLU A 145 -15.98 -26.48 -2.74
N ASN A 146 -16.23 -25.39 -2.01
CA ASN A 146 -15.21 -24.42 -1.57
C ASN A 146 -14.67 -24.73 -0.17
N LEU A 147 -15.40 -25.52 0.62
CA LEU A 147 -15.04 -25.90 1.99
C LEU A 147 -13.66 -26.60 2.12
N PRO A 148 -13.23 -27.49 1.21
CA PRO A 148 -11.90 -28.09 1.27
C PRO A 148 -10.77 -27.08 1.05
N LEU A 149 -10.98 -26.12 0.15
CA LEU A 149 -10.03 -25.03 -0.15
C LEU A 149 -9.93 -24.08 1.05
N LEU A 150 -11.06 -23.74 1.66
CA LEU A 150 -11.12 -22.96 2.90
C LEU A 150 -10.37 -23.69 4.04
N THR A 151 -10.56 -25.00 4.16
CA THR A 151 -9.90 -25.80 5.20
C THR A 151 -8.38 -25.85 4.98
N GLN A 152 -7.93 -25.91 3.73
CA GLN A 152 -6.51 -25.89 3.38
C GLN A 152 -5.87 -24.52 3.66
N MET A 153 -6.61 -23.42 3.43
CA MET A 153 -6.18 -22.08 3.81
C MET A 153 -6.08 -21.88 5.33
N LEU A 154 -7.02 -22.43 6.09
CA LEU A 154 -7.03 -22.36 7.56
C LEU A 154 -5.99 -23.29 8.21
N ARG A 155 -5.38 -24.21 7.45
CA ARG A 155 -4.30 -25.09 7.89
C ARG A 155 -3.14 -25.08 6.88
N PRO A 156 -2.37 -23.99 6.82
CA PRO A 156 -1.20 -23.94 5.95
C PRO A 156 -0.19 -25.02 6.35
N THR A 157 0.41 -25.67 5.34
CA THR A 157 1.44 -26.71 5.50
C THR A 157 2.72 -26.20 6.15
N PHE A 158 2.96 -24.88 6.10
CA PHE A 158 4.03 -24.21 6.81
C PHE A 158 3.44 -23.30 7.88
N ASN A 159 3.77 -23.62 9.13
CA ASN A 159 3.37 -22.84 10.29
C ASN A 159 4.37 -21.67 10.47
N PRO A 160 3.98 -20.40 10.26
CA PRO A 160 4.90 -19.26 10.30
C PRO A 160 5.34 -18.90 11.73
N TRP A 161 4.83 -19.60 12.74
CA TRP A 161 5.11 -19.29 14.13
C TRP A 161 6.55 -19.67 14.52
N PRO A 162 7.34 -18.72 15.04
CA PRO A 162 8.70 -18.98 15.47
C PRO A 162 8.74 -20.01 16.63
N SER A 163 9.84 -20.75 16.72
CA SER A 163 10.02 -21.91 17.60
C SER A 163 9.74 -21.65 19.08
N HIS A 164 9.87 -20.41 19.56
CA HIS A 164 9.59 -20.02 20.94
C HIS A 164 8.10 -19.98 21.30
N MET A 165 7.19 -20.02 20.31
CA MET A 165 5.75 -20.06 20.55
C MET A 165 5.16 -21.49 20.51
N LYS A 166 5.94 -22.46 20.02
CA LYS A 166 5.55 -23.89 20.02
C LYS A 166 5.55 -24.51 21.42
N THR A 167 6.32 -23.95 22.35
CA THR A 167 6.37 -24.39 23.75
C THR A 167 5.06 -24.12 24.48
N LEU A 168 4.39 -23.00 24.17
CA LEU A 168 3.10 -22.65 24.76
C LEU A 168 1.97 -23.58 24.29
N GLN A 169 1.95 -23.97 23.01
CA GLN A 169 0.94 -24.92 22.50
C GLN A 169 1.13 -26.35 23.01
N LYS A 170 2.37 -26.79 23.29
CA LYS A 170 2.62 -28.12 23.87
C LYS A 170 2.06 -28.24 25.30
N ASN A 171 2.12 -27.17 26.08
CA ASN A 171 1.58 -27.15 27.46
C ASN A 171 0.05 -27.22 27.52
N ILE A 172 -0.65 -26.80 26.46
CA ILE A 172 -2.12 -26.83 26.43
C ILE A 172 -2.64 -28.23 26.01
N LYS A 173 -1.85 -29.03 25.28
CA LYS A 173 -2.29 -30.33 24.74
C LYS A 173 -1.99 -31.54 25.64
N SER A 174 -1.22 -31.39 26.72
CA SER A 174 -0.82 -32.54 27.56
C SER A 174 -1.67 -32.76 28.81
N SER A 175 -2.65 -31.91 29.12
CA SER A 175 -3.45 -32.05 30.33
C SER A 175 -4.93 -32.24 30.00
N SER A 176 -5.32 -33.47 29.68
CA SER A 176 -6.72 -33.91 29.80
C SER A 176 -6.84 -35.43 29.78
N LYS A 177 -6.41 -36.09 30.85
CA LYS A 177 -7.06 -37.32 31.34
C LYS A 177 -6.97 -37.36 32.87
N PRO A 178 -8.03 -37.01 33.61
CA PRO A 178 -8.02 -37.12 35.06
C PRO A 178 -8.21 -38.59 35.46
N SER A 179 -7.20 -39.20 36.06
CA SER A 179 -7.35 -40.47 36.75
C SER A 179 -7.74 -40.21 38.21
N ARG A 180 -8.76 -40.92 38.67
CA ARG A 180 -9.46 -40.76 39.97
C ARG A 180 -8.57 -40.81 41.23
N GLU A 181 -7.31 -41.21 41.12
CA GLU A 181 -6.33 -41.23 42.21
C GLU A 181 -5.77 -39.83 42.54
N GLU A 182 -5.79 -38.88 41.60
CA GLU A 182 -5.31 -37.51 41.80
C GLU A 182 -6.21 -36.69 42.75
N ALA A 183 -7.48 -37.06 42.92
CA ALA A 183 -8.41 -36.31 43.77
C ALA A 183 -8.07 -36.40 45.27
N ALA A 184 -7.54 -37.54 45.72
CA ALA A 184 -7.10 -37.71 47.10
C ALA A 184 -5.81 -36.93 47.36
N ASP A 185 -4.88 -36.94 46.40
CA ASP A 185 -3.62 -36.22 46.48
C ASP A 185 -3.82 -34.70 46.41
N VAL A 186 -4.77 -34.24 45.57
CA VAL A 186 -5.19 -32.84 45.51
C VAL A 186 -5.86 -32.39 46.80
N SER A 187 -6.64 -33.24 47.48
CA SER A 187 -7.24 -32.87 48.77
C SER A 187 -6.19 -32.70 49.86
N VAL A 188 -5.17 -33.56 49.90
CA VAL A 188 -4.05 -33.45 50.85
C VAL A 188 -3.22 -32.21 50.53
N LEU A 189 -2.94 -31.96 49.24
CA LEU A 189 -2.20 -30.77 48.80
C LEU A 189 -2.97 -29.48 49.12
N ILE A 190 -4.29 -29.44 48.90
CA ILE A 190 -5.13 -28.30 49.28
C ILE A 190 -5.05 -28.07 50.78
N GLN A 191 -5.18 -29.10 51.59
CA GLN A 191 -5.12 -28.97 53.05
C GLN A 191 -3.74 -28.49 53.54
N GLN A 192 -2.65 -28.98 52.92
CA GLN A 192 -1.30 -28.50 53.17
C GLN A 192 -1.13 -27.03 52.77
N THR A 193 -1.58 -26.64 51.57
CA THR A 193 -1.52 -25.23 51.12
C THR A 193 -2.37 -24.31 52.00
N GLN A 194 -3.50 -24.80 52.51
CA GLN A 194 -4.36 -24.05 53.40
C GLN A 194 -3.71 -23.84 54.78
N SER A 195 -3.06 -24.88 55.33
CA SER A 195 -2.25 -24.73 56.55
C SER A 195 -1.04 -23.80 56.37
N ALA A 196 -0.37 -23.86 55.22
CA ALA A 196 0.74 -22.97 54.90
C ALA A 196 0.28 -21.50 54.74
N LEU A 197 -0.90 -21.28 54.17
CA LEU A 197 -1.52 -19.95 54.06
C LEU A 197 -1.95 -19.41 55.42
N GLU A 198 -2.48 -20.23 56.32
CA GLU A 198 -2.80 -19.81 57.69
C GLU A 198 -1.54 -19.46 58.49
N GLN A 199 -0.46 -20.23 58.32
CA GLN A 199 0.83 -19.92 58.95
C GLN A 199 1.44 -18.63 58.38
N LEU A 200 1.47 -18.46 57.05
CA LEU A 200 1.89 -17.20 56.41
C LEU A 200 1.03 -16.02 56.85
N ARG A 201 -0.28 -16.22 57.02
CA ARG A 201 -1.18 -15.17 57.51
C ARG A 201 -0.81 -14.75 58.94
N SER A 202 -0.54 -15.71 59.83
CA SER A 202 -0.08 -15.42 61.19
C SER A 202 1.32 -14.77 61.22
N GLU A 203 2.20 -15.14 60.29
CA GLU A 203 3.50 -14.47 60.13
C GLU A 203 3.34 -13.05 59.56
N CYS A 204 2.27 -12.78 58.81
CA CYS A 204 1.92 -11.46 58.25
C CYS A 204 0.98 -10.63 59.14
N ASP A 205 0.70 -11.03 60.39
CA ASP A 205 -0.13 -10.24 61.32
C ASP A 205 0.45 -8.83 61.57
N PHE A 206 1.75 -8.63 61.34
CA PHE A 206 2.39 -7.30 61.38
C PHE A 206 1.92 -6.32 60.29
N LEU A 207 1.37 -6.81 59.16
CA LEU A 207 0.82 -5.97 58.09
C LEU A 207 -0.60 -5.48 58.40
N SER A 208 -1.28 -6.11 59.36
CA SER A 208 -2.64 -5.73 59.77
C SER A 208 -2.67 -4.59 60.79
N ASN A 209 -1.52 -4.25 61.38
CA ASN A 209 -1.39 -3.06 62.21
C ASN A 209 -1.16 -1.83 61.31
N GLU A 210 -2.23 -1.06 61.08
CA GLU A 210 -2.25 0.25 60.39
C GLU A 210 -1.46 1.36 61.12
N ALA A 211 -0.33 1.04 61.74
CA ALA A 211 0.49 2.00 62.45
C ALA A 211 1.89 2.08 61.82
N GLN A 212 2.05 3.12 61.00
CA GLN A 212 3.31 3.84 60.74
C GLN A 212 4.31 3.20 59.75
N SER A 213 4.03 3.33 58.45
CA SER A 213 5.09 3.60 57.45
C SER A 213 4.49 4.32 56.22
N PRO A 214 5.25 5.16 55.49
CA PRO A 214 4.73 5.90 54.35
C PRO A 214 4.55 4.94 53.17
N ASP A 215 3.32 4.49 53.00
CA ASP A 215 2.94 3.41 52.09
C ASP A 215 2.80 3.93 50.66
N VAL A 216 3.75 3.57 49.80
CA VAL A 216 3.75 3.92 48.37
C VAL A 216 2.66 3.14 47.60
N PHE A 217 2.04 2.11 48.18
CA PHE A 217 0.97 1.34 47.55
C PHE A 217 -0.15 0.96 48.51
N SER A 218 -0.96 1.95 48.92
CA SER A 218 -2.17 1.66 49.68
C SER A 218 -3.15 0.79 48.85
N PRO A 219 -3.89 -0.14 49.49
CA PRO A 219 -4.91 -0.96 48.83
C PRO A 219 -6.01 -0.14 48.13
N ASN A 220 -6.24 1.08 48.61
CA ASN A 220 -7.17 2.03 47.99
C ASN A 220 -6.58 2.62 46.70
N SER A 221 -5.28 2.92 46.66
CA SER A 221 -4.58 3.37 45.44
C SER A 221 -4.58 2.31 44.35
N LEU A 222 -4.35 1.04 44.73
CA LEU A 222 -4.43 -0.09 43.78
C LEU A 222 -5.85 -0.25 43.22
N ARG A 223 -6.87 -0.11 44.07
CA ARG A 223 -8.27 -0.21 43.66
C ARG A 223 -8.65 0.89 42.68
N VAL A 224 -8.19 2.13 42.93
CA VAL A 224 -8.40 3.26 42.02
C VAL A 224 -7.71 3.00 40.68
N ALA A 225 -6.43 2.58 40.69
CA ALA A 225 -5.71 2.27 39.45
C ALA A 225 -6.37 1.13 38.65
N ALA A 226 -6.91 0.12 39.32
CA ALA A 226 -7.65 -0.97 38.67
C ALA A 226 -8.97 -0.48 38.04
N CYS A 227 -9.71 0.39 38.72
CA CYS A 227 -10.92 1.01 38.18
C CYS A 227 -10.60 1.92 36.98
N ASP A 228 -9.54 2.73 37.05
CA ASP A 228 -9.11 3.60 35.96
C ASP A 228 -8.70 2.79 34.73
N LEU A 229 -7.97 1.69 34.93
CA LEU A 229 -7.56 0.80 33.85
C LEU A 229 -8.77 0.10 33.22
N GLN A 230 -9.74 -0.34 34.02
CA GLN A 230 -10.99 -0.91 33.51
C GLN A 230 -11.78 0.12 32.70
N GLN A 231 -11.83 1.37 33.15
CA GLN A 231 -12.48 2.45 32.41
C GLN A 231 -11.75 2.72 31.08
N LEU A 232 -10.42 2.77 31.08
CA LEU A 232 -9.62 2.96 29.87
C LEU A 232 -9.78 1.80 28.87
N MET A 233 -9.83 0.56 29.36
CA MET A 233 -10.08 -0.60 28.51
C MET A 233 -11.47 -0.58 27.89
N SER A 234 -12.48 -0.15 28.66
CA SER A 234 -13.86 -0.03 28.17
C SER A 234 -13.99 1.07 27.12
N THR A 235 -13.40 2.24 27.36
CA THR A 235 -13.40 3.34 26.38
C THR A 235 -12.62 2.98 25.13
N PHE A 236 -11.46 2.34 25.27
CA PHE A 236 -10.70 1.83 24.13
C PHE A 236 -11.50 0.81 23.33
N SER A 237 -12.17 -0.14 23.99
CA SER A 237 -12.97 -1.16 23.30
C SER A 237 -14.14 -0.52 22.54
N HIS A 238 -14.79 0.49 23.11
CA HIS A 238 -15.82 1.24 22.42
C HIS A 238 -15.27 1.99 21.21
N VAL A 239 -14.16 2.73 21.35
CA VAL A 239 -13.50 3.45 20.24
C VAL A 239 -13.03 2.47 19.16
N TYR A 240 -12.52 1.31 19.58
CA TYR A 240 -12.14 0.26 18.64
C TYR A 240 -13.34 -0.24 17.85
N GLU A 241 -14.44 -0.61 18.51
CA GLU A 241 -15.65 -1.13 17.86
C GLU A 241 -16.35 -0.08 16.99
N SER A 242 -16.40 1.18 17.42
CA SER A 242 -17.07 2.27 16.70
C SER A 242 -16.22 2.83 15.55
N ASP A 243 -14.93 3.09 15.79
CA ASP A 243 -14.12 3.88 14.89
C ASP A 243 -13.07 3.03 14.16
N LEU A 244 -12.40 2.08 14.83
CA LEU A 244 -11.24 1.39 14.27
C LEU A 244 -11.57 0.05 13.59
N LYS A 245 -12.61 -0.64 14.03
CA LYS A 245 -12.98 -1.99 13.56
C LYS A 245 -13.26 -2.03 12.06
N SER A 246 -13.83 -0.95 11.55
CA SER A 246 -14.08 -0.75 10.12
C SER A 246 -12.79 -0.70 9.28
N TYR A 247 -11.69 -0.21 9.86
CA TYR A 247 -10.37 -0.17 9.20
C TYR A 247 -9.61 -1.48 9.34
N CYS A 248 -9.72 -2.15 10.50
CA CYS A 248 -9.04 -3.42 10.76
C CYS A 248 -9.65 -4.62 10.01
N SER A 249 -10.88 -4.48 9.51
CA SER A 249 -11.62 -5.53 8.78
C SER A 249 -11.73 -5.25 7.27
N ARG A 250 -10.95 -4.30 6.74
CA ARG A 250 -10.94 -4.02 5.30
C ARG A 250 -10.27 -5.16 4.56
N ASP A 251 -10.93 -5.64 3.51
CA ASP A 251 -10.30 -6.53 2.54
C ASP A 251 -9.06 -5.85 1.94
N PRO A 252 -7.99 -6.61 1.65
CA PRO A 252 -6.81 -6.05 1.02
C PRO A 252 -7.20 -5.34 -0.28
N PRO A 253 -6.60 -4.18 -0.59
CA PRO A 253 -6.98 -3.42 -1.78
C PRO A 253 -6.76 -4.27 -3.01
N THR A 254 -7.85 -4.62 -3.69
CA THR A 254 -7.82 -5.30 -4.97
C THR A 254 -7.44 -4.30 -6.04
N PHE A 255 -6.45 -4.64 -6.85
CA PHE A 255 -5.99 -3.78 -7.93
C PHE A 255 -7.06 -3.64 -9.02
N SER A 256 -7.32 -2.40 -9.45
CA SER A 256 -8.23 -2.02 -10.54
C SER A 256 -7.76 -2.58 -11.89
N THR A 257 -8.68 -2.74 -12.85
CA THR A 257 -8.43 -3.12 -14.27
C THR A 257 -7.40 -2.26 -15.01
N GLU A 258 -6.96 -1.15 -14.43
CA GLU A 258 -5.81 -0.36 -14.92
C GLU A 258 -4.46 -1.08 -14.76
N THR A 259 -4.35 -2.13 -13.95
CA THR A 259 -3.14 -2.96 -13.88
C THR A 259 -2.78 -3.61 -15.19
N ASP A 260 -3.74 -3.89 -16.07
CA ASP A 260 -3.44 -4.42 -17.40
C ASP A 260 -2.63 -3.43 -18.23
N VAL A 261 -2.85 -2.12 -18.04
CA VAL A 261 -2.08 -1.07 -18.71
C VAL A 261 -0.67 -1.01 -18.13
N PHE A 262 -0.52 -1.02 -16.80
CA PHE A 262 0.80 -1.02 -16.16
C PHE A 262 1.60 -2.30 -16.47
N GLN A 263 0.95 -3.46 -16.47
CA GLN A 263 1.55 -4.73 -16.81
C GLN A 263 1.96 -4.76 -18.29
N ARG A 264 1.14 -4.20 -19.19
CA ARG A 264 1.46 -4.08 -20.61
C ARG A 264 2.61 -3.10 -20.86
N VAL A 265 2.63 -1.96 -20.18
CA VAL A 265 3.74 -1.00 -20.25
C VAL A 265 5.01 -1.61 -19.68
N HIS A 266 4.93 -2.34 -18.57
CA HIS A 266 6.06 -3.05 -17.99
C HIS A 266 6.59 -4.12 -18.95
N GLN A 267 5.73 -4.92 -19.58
CA GLN A 267 6.13 -5.90 -20.59
C GLN A 267 6.78 -5.25 -21.82
N LEU A 268 6.23 -4.12 -22.29
CA LEU A 268 6.82 -3.37 -23.41
C LEU A 268 8.20 -2.79 -23.06
N LEU A 269 8.36 -2.24 -21.86
CA LEU A 269 9.65 -1.76 -21.37
C LEU A 269 10.65 -2.92 -21.21
N LEU A 270 10.20 -4.06 -20.70
CA LEU A 270 11.06 -5.24 -20.57
C LEU A 270 11.54 -5.73 -21.95
N ALA A 271 10.64 -5.83 -22.92
CA ALA A 271 10.98 -6.21 -24.30
C ALA A 271 11.93 -5.20 -24.97
N PHE A 272 11.71 -3.90 -24.75
CA PHE A 272 12.63 -2.88 -25.26
C PHE A 272 14.02 -2.99 -24.64
N THR A 273 14.09 -3.30 -23.34
CA THR A 273 15.38 -3.43 -22.63
C THR A 273 16.16 -4.65 -23.12
N THR A 274 15.49 -5.77 -23.36
CA THR A 274 16.13 -6.99 -23.90
C THR A 274 16.57 -6.82 -25.36
N GLU A 275 15.81 -6.08 -26.18
CA GLU A 275 16.23 -5.71 -27.53
C GLU A 275 17.50 -4.85 -27.52
N LEU A 276 17.60 -3.88 -26.61
CA LEU A 276 18.81 -3.08 -26.45
C LEU A 276 20.02 -3.92 -26.02
N GLU A 277 19.85 -4.88 -25.12
CA GLU A 277 20.90 -5.82 -24.73
C GLU A 277 21.35 -6.69 -25.92
N MET A 278 20.42 -7.22 -26.72
CA MET A 278 20.76 -7.96 -27.93
C MET A 278 21.53 -7.10 -28.95
N ILE A 279 21.12 -5.84 -29.17
CA ILE A 279 21.83 -4.92 -30.07
C ILE A 279 23.24 -4.66 -29.55
N LYS A 280 23.41 -4.50 -28.23
CA LYS A 280 24.72 -4.33 -27.61
C LYS A 280 25.60 -5.55 -27.85
N GLU A 281 25.13 -6.77 -27.60
CA GLU A 281 25.89 -8.00 -27.85
C GLU A 281 26.28 -8.15 -29.33
N VAL A 282 25.36 -7.87 -30.26
CA VAL A 282 25.65 -7.88 -31.71
C VAL A 282 26.72 -6.85 -32.07
N SER A 283 26.68 -5.67 -31.46
CA SER A 283 27.69 -4.63 -31.70
C SER A 283 29.08 -5.05 -31.20
N GLU A 284 29.15 -5.67 -30.01
CA GLU A 284 30.40 -6.17 -29.43
C GLU A 284 30.96 -7.33 -30.26
N ALA A 285 30.11 -8.26 -30.70
CA ALA A 285 30.47 -9.35 -31.60
C ALA A 285 30.98 -8.80 -32.95
N SER A 286 30.33 -7.78 -33.51
CA SER A 286 30.78 -7.14 -34.76
C SER A 286 32.14 -6.48 -34.61
N VAL A 287 32.42 -5.84 -33.46
CA VAL A 287 33.74 -5.26 -33.17
C VAL A 287 34.79 -6.35 -33.06
N SER A 288 34.48 -7.46 -32.37
CA SER A 288 35.39 -8.61 -32.25
C SER A 288 35.69 -9.25 -33.62
N VAL A 289 34.67 -9.50 -34.44
CA VAL A 289 34.86 -10.02 -35.81
C VAL A 289 35.68 -9.06 -36.66
N LYS A 290 35.45 -7.75 -36.56
CA LYS A 290 36.24 -6.75 -37.28
C LYS A 290 37.71 -6.78 -36.86
N GLN A 291 37.98 -6.89 -35.56
CA GLN A 291 39.35 -7.04 -35.04
C GLN A 291 40.00 -8.35 -35.54
N GLU A 292 39.27 -9.47 -35.54
CA GLU A 292 39.77 -10.72 -36.11
C GLU A 292 40.08 -10.56 -37.60
N VAL A 293 39.22 -9.93 -38.39
CA VAL A 293 39.46 -9.67 -39.81
C VAL A 293 40.70 -8.78 -40.01
N ASP A 294 40.89 -7.73 -39.22
CA ASP A 294 42.06 -6.86 -39.29
C ASP A 294 43.36 -7.62 -38.91
N THR A 295 43.31 -8.51 -37.92
CA THR A 295 44.46 -9.39 -37.59
C THR A 295 44.74 -10.41 -38.69
N LEU A 296 43.71 -10.93 -39.36
CA LEU A 296 43.85 -11.81 -40.52
C LEU A 296 44.42 -11.09 -41.74
N GLN A 297 44.07 -9.82 -41.96
CA GLN A 297 44.59 -9.02 -43.07
C GLN A 297 46.05 -8.58 -42.85
N THR A 298 46.45 -8.34 -41.61
CA THR A 298 47.83 -7.94 -41.27
C THR A 298 48.83 -9.10 -41.26
N GLN A 299 48.37 -10.35 -41.13
CA GLN A 299 49.21 -11.53 -41.33
C GLN A 299 49.11 -12.04 -42.78
N PRO A 300 50.19 -11.98 -43.60
CA PRO A 300 50.19 -12.60 -44.92
C PRO A 300 50.11 -14.13 -44.78
N ARG A 301 48.93 -14.70 -45.02
CA ARG A 301 48.66 -16.14 -45.01
C ARG A 301 48.63 -16.68 -46.43
N TYR A 302 49.32 -17.78 -46.66
CA TYR A 302 49.45 -18.40 -47.97
C TYR A 302 48.70 -19.73 -47.98
N TRP A 303 47.98 -20.01 -49.06
CA TRP A 303 47.27 -21.27 -49.25
C TRP A 303 48.23 -22.32 -49.79
N SER A 304 48.38 -23.44 -49.08
CA SER A 304 49.11 -24.60 -49.58
C SER A 304 48.37 -25.88 -49.22
N ARG A 305 48.17 -26.78 -50.21
CA ARG A 305 47.49 -28.09 -50.01
C ARG A 305 46.12 -28.00 -49.32
N GLY A 306 45.33 -26.96 -49.61
CA GLY A 306 43.98 -26.80 -49.06
C GLY A 306 43.91 -26.26 -47.62
N GLU A 307 45.04 -26.00 -46.97
CA GLU A 307 45.12 -25.44 -45.62
C GLU A 307 45.76 -24.04 -45.63
N LYS A 308 45.24 -23.12 -44.80
CA LYS A 308 45.86 -21.80 -44.57
C LYS A 308 47.05 -21.95 -43.64
N ARG A 309 48.26 -21.63 -44.10
CA ARG A 309 49.49 -21.66 -43.28
C ARG A 309 50.17 -20.29 -43.27
N THR A 310 50.85 -19.98 -42.18
CA THR A 310 51.72 -18.79 -42.06
C THR A 310 53.04 -19.03 -42.80
N LEU A 311 53.68 -17.94 -43.25
CA LEU A 311 54.98 -17.99 -43.97
C LEU A 311 56.05 -18.73 -43.16
N GLU A 312 56.06 -18.53 -41.85
CA GLU A 312 56.98 -19.18 -40.91
C GLU A 312 56.85 -20.71 -40.94
N HIS A 313 55.61 -21.22 -40.92
CA HIS A 313 55.36 -22.66 -41.03
C HIS A 313 55.76 -23.23 -42.39
N GLN A 314 55.60 -22.47 -43.49
CA GLN A 314 56.10 -22.87 -44.81
C GLN A 314 57.63 -22.97 -44.81
N LEU A 315 58.30 -21.96 -44.25
CA LEU A 315 59.76 -21.92 -44.13
C LEU A 315 60.31 -23.06 -43.26
N GLU A 316 59.67 -23.37 -42.14
CA GLU A 316 60.03 -24.50 -41.29
C GLU A 316 59.85 -25.85 -41.99
N GLU A 317 58.78 -26.05 -42.76
CA GLU A 317 58.58 -27.28 -43.53
C GLU A 317 59.59 -27.40 -44.67
N LEU A 318 59.93 -26.30 -45.32
CA LEU A 318 60.99 -26.25 -46.33
C LEU A 318 62.36 -26.58 -45.70
N ASN A 319 62.68 -25.99 -44.55
CA ASN A 319 63.91 -26.27 -43.82
C ASN A 319 63.99 -27.73 -43.37
N ARG A 320 62.87 -28.29 -42.91
CA ARG A 320 62.79 -29.71 -42.55
C ARG A 320 63.05 -30.61 -43.76
N ARG A 321 62.39 -30.35 -44.88
CA ARG A 321 62.62 -31.09 -46.13
C ARG A 321 64.05 -30.94 -46.62
N ILE A 322 64.64 -29.75 -46.55
CA ILE A 322 66.05 -29.54 -46.91
C ILE A 322 66.96 -30.38 -46.02
N LYS A 323 66.72 -30.41 -44.70
CA LYS A 323 67.48 -31.28 -43.77
C LYS A 323 67.30 -32.76 -44.11
N ASP A 324 66.09 -33.19 -44.45
CA ASP A 324 65.79 -34.57 -44.83
C ASP A 324 66.47 -34.95 -46.17
N PHE A 325 66.53 -34.02 -47.14
CA PHE A 325 67.27 -34.23 -48.39
C PHE A 325 68.79 -34.22 -48.16
N SER A 326 69.30 -33.33 -47.31
CA SER A 326 70.71 -33.30 -46.94
C SER A 326 71.15 -34.55 -46.19
N SER A 327 70.29 -35.13 -45.35
CA SER A 327 70.58 -36.40 -44.66
C SER A 327 70.58 -37.59 -45.62
N LEU A 328 69.72 -37.59 -46.65
CA LEU A 328 69.71 -38.60 -47.71
C LEU A 328 70.93 -38.53 -48.66
N LEU A 329 71.48 -37.33 -48.88
CA LEU A 329 72.68 -37.11 -49.71
C LEU A 329 74.01 -37.44 -49.00
N HIS A 330 73.98 -37.68 -47.68
CA HIS A 330 75.14 -38.07 -46.87
C HIS A 330 75.19 -39.59 -46.53
N THR A 331 74.41 -40.39 -47.26
CA THR A 331 74.50 -41.87 -47.30
C THR A 331 75.09 -42.34 -48.61
#